data_AF-A0A173LNU3-F1
#
_entry.id   AF-A0A173LNU3-F1
#
_cell.length_a   1.000
_cell.length_b   1.000
_cell.length_c   1.000
_cell.angle_alpha   90.00
_cell.angle_beta   90.00
_cell.angle_gamma   90.00
#
_symmetry.space_group_name_H-M   'P 1'
#
loop_
_entity.id
_entity.type
_entity.pdbx_description
1 polymer ?
#
loop_
_entity_poly.entity_id
_entity_poly.type
_entity_poly.pdbx_seq_one_letter_code
_entity_poly.pdbx_strand_id
1 'polypeptide(L)'
;MDALSEHAVALCDRGGLGALTVRAAASSLGVAPASLYSRVDSVDDLFDLALDRVLGSDSSMAAAIEVKDLRGLLLAYFRHLERHGWACQIIGMRAPRGPNYLRLSESLVSMLNDGGVSDPLGASYALSNLVIGSAMTAPIAGDEQATDIDAGTAPLYSLFHERRTAEAGNIVADAIDALLNAWSYRPA
;
A
#
# COMPACT_ATOMS: atom_id res chain seq x y z
N MET A 1 0.93 14.89 18.16
CA MET A 1 1.48 13.80 17.32
C MET A 1 1.12 14.05 15.85
N ASP A 2 -0.06 14.59 15.59
CA ASP A 2 -0.62 14.83 14.26
C ASP A 2 0.28 15.68 13.34
N ALA A 3 0.81 16.82 13.82
CA ALA A 3 1.73 17.63 13.03
C ALA A 3 3.03 16.88 12.66
N LEU A 4 3.56 16.03 13.57
CA LEU A 4 4.77 15.26 13.31
C LEU A 4 4.55 14.21 12.22
N SER A 5 3.44 13.49 12.27
CA SER A 5 3.13 12.47 11.27
C SER A 5 2.84 13.08 9.90
N GLU A 6 2.14 14.22 9.82
CA GLU A 6 1.93 14.95 8.55
C GLU A 6 3.24 15.38 7.88
N HIS A 7 4.17 15.92 8.67
CA HIS A 7 5.47 16.34 8.14
C HIS A 7 6.32 15.13 7.73
N ALA A 8 6.20 14.01 8.45
CA ALA A 8 6.88 12.77 8.08
C ALA A 8 6.36 12.21 6.75
N VAL A 9 5.03 12.17 6.54
CA VAL A 9 4.41 11.81 5.25
C VAL A 9 4.95 12.70 4.14
N ALA A 10 4.92 14.02 4.33
CA ALA A 10 5.37 14.96 3.31
C ALA A 10 6.87 14.83 2.97
N LEU A 11 7.72 14.42 3.92
CA LEU A 11 9.14 14.12 3.65
C LEU A 11 9.28 12.84 2.82
N CYS A 12 8.57 11.77 3.19
CA CYS A 12 8.58 10.51 2.47
C CYS A 12 8.04 10.65 1.04
N ASP A 13 6.95 11.38 0.84
CA ASP A 13 6.35 11.60 -0.48
C ASP A 13 7.31 12.32 -1.44
N ARG A 14 8.14 13.23 -0.93
CA ARG A 14 9.08 14.01 -1.77
C ARG A 14 10.40 13.29 -2.04
N GLY A 15 10.88 12.45 -1.12
CA GLY A 15 12.24 11.92 -1.20
C GLY A 15 12.40 10.47 -0.78
N GLY A 16 11.30 9.72 -0.68
CA GLY A 16 11.29 8.34 -0.22
C GLY A 16 11.73 8.20 1.24
N LEU A 17 11.97 6.95 1.67
CA LEU A 17 12.34 6.66 3.05
C LEU A 17 13.63 7.38 3.51
N GLY A 18 14.61 7.54 2.61
CA GLY A 18 15.88 8.19 2.93
C GLY A 18 15.76 9.67 3.30
N ALA A 19 14.68 10.34 2.90
CA ALA A 19 14.44 11.74 3.26
C ALA A 19 13.91 11.90 4.70
N LEU A 20 13.30 10.86 5.27
CA LEU A 20 12.82 10.91 6.65
C LEU A 20 13.92 10.54 7.63
N THR A 21 14.35 11.53 8.40
CA THR A 21 15.23 11.34 9.56
C THR A 21 14.70 12.15 10.73
N VAL A 22 15.08 11.81 11.96
CA VAL A 22 14.70 12.59 13.16
C VAL A 22 15.09 14.07 13.01
N ARG A 23 16.26 14.35 12.42
CA ARG A 23 16.71 15.73 12.16
C ARG A 23 15.88 16.44 11.11
N ALA A 24 15.56 15.77 9.99
CA ALA A 24 14.73 16.35 8.94
C ALA A 24 13.30 16.64 9.45
N ALA A 25 12.72 15.72 10.23
CA ALA A 25 11.43 15.90 10.86
C ALA A 25 11.42 17.04 11.89
N ALA A 26 12.47 17.17 12.70
CA ALA A 26 12.59 18.29 13.64
C ALA A 26 12.73 19.63 12.92
N SER A 27 13.57 19.66 11.87
CA SER A 27 13.79 20.85 11.05
C SER A 27 12.50 21.29 10.34
N SER A 28 11.71 20.35 9.82
CA SER A 28 10.45 20.68 9.13
C SER A 28 9.40 21.22 10.10
N LEU A 29 9.44 20.82 11.37
CA LEU A 29 8.60 21.34 12.45
C LEU A 29 9.14 22.62 13.10
N GLY A 30 10.33 23.09 12.73
CA GLY A 30 10.97 24.27 13.33
C GLY A 30 11.40 24.07 14.79
N VAL A 31 11.67 22.83 15.21
CA VAL A 31 12.10 22.49 16.58
C VAL A 31 13.48 21.85 16.61
N ALA A 32 14.11 21.83 17.79
CA ALA A 32 15.36 21.10 17.97
C ALA A 32 15.13 19.58 17.91
N PRO A 33 16.05 18.77 17.32
CA PRO A 33 15.93 17.30 17.31
C PRO A 33 15.77 16.69 18.72
N ALA A 34 16.40 17.30 19.72
CA ALA A 34 16.27 16.92 21.13
C ALA A 34 14.81 16.89 21.61
N SER A 35 13.96 17.78 21.07
CA SER A 35 12.54 17.84 21.42
C SER A 35 11.73 16.65 20.90
N LEU A 36 12.20 15.98 19.83
CA LEU A 36 11.51 14.82 19.27
C LEU A 36 11.85 13.51 20.01
N TYR A 37 13.02 13.38 20.63
CA TYR A 37 13.39 12.18 21.39
C TYR A 37 12.50 11.92 22.62
N SER A 38 11.68 12.90 23.04
CA SER A 38 10.65 12.68 24.06
C SER A 38 9.37 12.01 23.52
N ARG A 39 9.25 11.88 22.20
CA ARG A 39 8.05 11.41 21.49
C ARG A 39 8.31 10.19 20.59
N VAL A 40 9.55 10.01 20.15
CA VAL A 40 9.99 8.90 19.31
C VAL A 40 11.34 8.40 19.81
N ASP A 41 11.51 7.09 19.88
CA ASP A 41 12.75 6.43 20.27
C ASP A 41 13.69 6.27 19.06
N SER A 42 13.10 6.17 17.86
CA SER A 42 13.83 5.92 16.62
C SER A 42 13.20 6.59 15.40
N VAL A 43 13.88 6.53 14.26
CA VAL A 43 13.29 6.91 12.96
C VAL A 43 12.18 5.92 12.55
N ASP A 44 12.23 4.68 13.03
CA ASP A 44 11.22 3.68 12.72
C ASP A 44 9.85 4.04 13.28
N ASP A 45 9.81 4.72 14.44
CA ASP A 45 8.56 5.24 14.99
C ASP A 45 7.97 6.34 14.10
N LEU A 46 8.83 7.14 13.43
CA LEU A 46 8.38 8.14 12.46
C LEU A 46 7.82 7.47 11.20
N PHE A 47 8.41 6.36 10.76
CA PHE A 47 7.89 5.57 9.65
C PHE A 47 6.51 4.98 9.98
N ASP A 48 6.32 4.40 11.17
CA ASP A 48 5.02 3.89 11.60
C ASP A 48 3.96 4.99 11.67
N LEU A 49 4.32 6.13 12.25
CA LEU A 49 3.43 7.29 12.38
C LEU A 49 3.04 7.83 11.02
N ALA A 50 3.99 7.94 10.08
CA ALA A 50 3.72 8.38 8.72
C ALA A 50 2.81 7.39 7.99
N LEU A 51 3.11 6.08 8.06
CA LEU A 51 2.34 5.02 7.43
C LEU A 51 0.88 5.03 7.91
N ASP A 52 0.67 5.06 9.23
CA ASP A 52 -0.69 5.04 9.76
C ASP A 52 -1.44 6.35 9.47
N ARG A 53 -0.73 7.50 9.52
CA ARG A 53 -1.32 8.81 9.23
C ARG A 53 -1.78 8.93 7.78
N VAL A 54 -0.94 8.52 6.83
CA VAL A 54 -1.24 8.66 5.39
C VAL A 54 -2.43 7.82 5.01
N LEU A 55 -2.52 6.60 5.55
CA LEU A 55 -3.66 5.71 5.38
C LEU A 55 -4.95 6.34 5.93
N GLY A 56 -4.89 6.91 7.13
CA GLY A 56 -6.02 7.57 7.78
C GLY A 56 -6.49 8.87 7.11
N SER A 57 -5.64 9.55 6.32
CA SER A 57 -6.03 10.73 5.52
C SER A 57 -6.65 10.40 4.17
N ASP A 58 -6.61 9.14 3.73
CA ASP A 58 -7.06 8.79 2.39
C ASP A 58 -8.59 8.68 2.33
N SER A 59 -9.23 9.71 1.77
CA SER A 59 -10.68 9.76 1.62
C SER A 59 -11.26 8.64 0.76
N SER A 60 -10.50 8.12 -0.21
CA SER A 60 -10.97 7.00 -1.05
C SER A 60 -11.00 5.70 -0.26
N MET A 61 -10.01 5.48 0.60
CA MET A 61 -10.00 4.34 1.55
C MET A 61 -11.16 4.45 2.53
N ALA A 62 -11.36 5.63 3.13
CA ALA A 62 -12.43 5.88 4.08
C ALA A 62 -13.83 5.62 3.46
N ALA A 63 -14.07 6.16 2.25
CA ALA A 63 -15.33 5.97 1.55
C ALA A 63 -15.63 4.50 1.24
N ALA A 64 -14.64 3.74 0.77
CA ALA A 64 -14.81 2.33 0.45
C ALA A 64 -15.10 1.46 1.70
N ILE A 65 -14.46 1.78 2.84
CA ILE A 65 -14.76 1.15 4.14
C ILE A 65 -16.20 1.47 4.57
N GLU A 66 -16.63 2.74 4.46
CA GLU A 66 -17.95 3.19 4.90
C GLU A 66 -19.09 2.47 4.16
N VAL A 67 -18.96 2.34 2.83
CA VAL A 67 -19.98 1.67 2.01
C VAL A 67 -19.82 0.15 1.95
N LYS A 68 -18.85 -0.41 2.68
CA LYS A 68 -18.50 -1.84 2.68
C LYS A 68 -18.24 -2.42 1.27
N ASP A 69 -17.60 -1.64 0.41
CA ASP A 69 -17.19 -2.09 -0.93
C ASP A 69 -15.79 -2.73 -0.86
N LEU A 70 -15.74 -4.06 -0.66
CA LEU A 70 -14.48 -4.80 -0.55
C LEU A 70 -13.60 -4.63 -1.79
N ARG A 71 -14.19 -4.74 -2.99
CA ARG A 71 -13.45 -4.60 -4.25
C ARG A 71 -12.93 -3.19 -4.43
N GLY A 72 -13.78 -2.19 -4.18
CA GLY A 72 -13.41 -0.77 -4.20
C GLY A 72 -12.31 -0.45 -3.20
N LEU A 73 -12.37 -1.04 -2.00
CA LEU A 73 -11.36 -0.84 -0.96
C LEU A 73 -9.99 -1.36 -1.38
N LEU A 74 -9.92 -2.56 -1.98
CA LEU A 74 -8.66 -3.15 -2.45
C LEU A 74 -8.05 -2.33 -3.59
N LEU A 75 -8.87 -1.83 -4.52
CA LEU A 75 -8.41 -0.96 -5.60
C LEU A 75 -8.00 0.43 -5.09
N ALA A 76 -8.71 0.98 -4.10
CA ALA A 76 -8.31 2.21 -3.43
C ALA A 76 -6.98 2.01 -2.69
N TYR A 77 -6.78 0.85 -2.07
CA TYR A 77 -5.55 0.51 -1.35
C TYR A 77 -4.37 0.37 -2.30
N PHE A 78 -4.56 -0.28 -3.45
CA PHE A 78 -3.56 -0.34 -4.51
C PHE A 78 -3.13 1.07 -4.96
N ARG A 79 -4.09 1.95 -5.31
CA ARG A 79 -3.79 3.33 -5.73
C ARG A 79 -3.16 4.16 -4.61
N HIS A 80 -3.56 3.93 -3.37
CA HIS A 80 -2.96 4.56 -2.20
C HIS A 80 -1.46 4.22 -2.11
N LEU A 81 -1.13 2.93 -2.22
CA LEU A 81 0.25 2.47 -2.18
C LEU A 81 1.06 2.89 -3.41
N GLU A 82 0.45 3.02 -4.59
CA GLU A 82 1.11 3.60 -5.77
C GLU A 82 1.48 5.07 -5.54
N ARG A 83 0.57 5.87 -4.96
CA ARG A 83 0.85 7.29 -4.63
C ARG A 83 1.93 7.43 -3.56
N HIS A 84 1.96 6.50 -2.60
CA HIS A 84 2.85 6.52 -1.45
C HIS A 84 3.79 5.30 -1.48
N GLY A 85 4.54 5.10 -2.56
CA GLY A 85 5.35 3.88 -2.79
C GLY A 85 6.36 3.54 -1.67
N TRP A 86 6.76 4.52 -0.86
CA TRP A 86 7.57 4.30 0.35
C TRP A 86 6.85 3.44 1.41
N ALA A 87 5.52 3.44 1.45
CA ALA A 87 4.71 2.69 2.40
C ALA A 87 4.89 1.17 2.23
N CYS A 88 4.98 0.67 0.99
CA CYS A 88 5.20 -0.75 0.71
C CYS A 88 6.49 -1.26 1.37
N GLN A 89 7.55 -0.45 1.40
CA GLN A 89 8.83 -0.81 2.00
C GLN A 89 8.70 -0.97 3.53
N ILE A 90 7.98 -0.07 4.20
CA ILE A 90 7.75 -0.15 5.65
C ILE A 90 6.94 -1.40 6.00
N ILE A 91 5.86 -1.66 5.24
CA ILE A 91 5.00 -2.83 5.44
C ILE A 91 5.80 -4.13 5.29
N GLY A 92 6.73 -4.17 4.31
CA GLY A 92 7.60 -5.33 4.09
C GLY A 92 8.64 -5.56 5.19
N MET A 93 9.05 -4.51 5.91
CA MET A 93 10.04 -4.62 7.01
C MET A 93 9.41 -5.02 8.33
N ARG A 94 8.16 -4.60 8.59
CA ARG A 94 7.48 -4.84 9.88
C ARG A 94 5.97 -4.78 9.75
N ALA A 95 5.29 -5.58 10.57
CA ALA A 95 3.83 -5.58 10.65
C ALA A 95 3.30 -4.23 11.18
N PRO A 96 2.52 -3.47 10.39
CA PRO A 96 1.91 -2.22 10.83
C PRO A 96 0.84 -2.48 11.89
N ARG A 97 0.86 -1.72 12.98
CA ARG A 97 -0.08 -1.86 14.11
C ARG A 97 -0.73 -0.55 14.54
N GLY A 98 -0.64 0.47 13.69
CA GLY A 98 -1.32 1.74 13.92
C GLY A 98 -2.85 1.60 13.83
N PRO A 99 -3.61 2.50 14.47
CA PRO A 99 -5.07 2.42 14.55
C PRO A 99 -5.77 2.45 13.19
N ASN A 100 -5.25 3.19 12.20
CA ASN A 100 -5.86 3.23 10.86
C ASN A 100 -5.59 1.93 10.10
N TYR A 101 -4.40 1.36 10.27
CA TYR A 101 -4.05 0.08 9.66
C TYR A 101 -4.86 -1.08 10.28
N LEU A 102 -5.05 -1.08 11.61
CA LEU A 102 -5.93 -2.04 12.27
C LEU A 102 -7.38 -1.92 11.80
N ARG A 103 -7.87 -0.70 11.55
CA ARG A 103 -9.22 -0.49 10.99
C ARG A 103 -9.34 -1.05 9.57
N LEU A 104 -8.32 -0.88 8.74
CA LEU A 104 -8.26 -1.51 7.41
C LEU A 104 -8.35 -3.04 7.54
N SER A 105 -7.49 -3.64 8.37
CA SER A 105 -7.48 -5.09 8.59
C SER A 105 -8.83 -5.62 9.09
N GLU A 106 -9.43 -4.95 10.07
CA GLU A 106 -10.75 -5.30 10.61
C GLU A 106 -11.83 -5.21 9.52
N SER A 107 -11.81 -4.16 8.70
CA SER A 107 -12.80 -3.95 7.63
C SER A 107 -12.72 -5.05 6.57
N LEU A 108 -11.50 -5.45 6.18
CA LEU A 108 -11.29 -6.54 5.23
C LEU A 108 -11.82 -7.87 5.78
N VAL A 109 -11.45 -8.23 7.01
CA VAL A 109 -11.87 -9.49 7.64
C VAL A 109 -13.39 -9.50 7.85
N SER A 110 -13.98 -8.40 8.31
CA SER A 110 -15.43 -8.28 8.51
C SER A 110 -16.20 -8.44 7.21
N MET A 111 -15.80 -7.77 6.12
CA MET A 111 -16.49 -7.90 4.83
C MET A 111 -16.38 -9.32 4.26
N LEU A 112 -15.22 -9.96 4.38
CA LEU A 112 -15.01 -11.34 3.93
C LEU A 112 -15.86 -12.34 4.75
N ASN A 113 -15.94 -12.13 6.07
CA ASN A 113 -16.79 -12.91 6.96
C ASN A 113 -18.27 -12.76 6.60
N ASP A 114 -18.73 -11.52 6.47
CA ASP A 114 -20.12 -11.20 6.11
C ASP A 114 -20.48 -11.80 4.74
N GLY A 115 -19.50 -11.88 3.82
CA GLY A 115 -19.69 -12.46 2.49
C GLY A 115 -19.47 -13.97 2.37
N GLY A 116 -19.39 -14.69 3.49
CA GLY A 116 -19.43 -16.16 3.53
C GLY A 116 -18.11 -16.87 3.22
N VAL A 117 -16.98 -16.17 3.28
CA VAL A 117 -15.66 -16.78 3.07
C VAL A 117 -15.30 -17.66 4.28
N SER A 118 -14.87 -18.91 4.03
CA SER A 118 -14.61 -19.89 5.09
C SER A 118 -13.43 -19.57 6.00
N ASP A 119 -12.41 -18.89 5.47
CA ASP A 119 -11.27 -18.36 6.22
C ASP A 119 -11.09 -16.86 5.91
N PRO A 120 -11.86 -15.98 6.56
CA PRO A 120 -11.80 -14.54 6.30
C PRO A 120 -10.43 -13.93 6.58
N LEU A 121 -9.72 -14.43 7.60
CA LEU A 121 -8.41 -13.92 7.97
C LEU A 121 -7.35 -14.29 6.92
N GLY A 122 -7.28 -15.56 6.52
CA GLY A 122 -6.37 -16.00 5.45
C GLY A 122 -6.65 -15.31 4.12
N ALA A 123 -7.92 -15.17 3.74
CA ALA A 123 -8.32 -14.42 2.56
C ALA A 123 -7.92 -12.94 2.62
N SER A 124 -8.05 -12.30 3.80
CA SER A 124 -7.62 -10.90 3.98
C SER A 124 -6.11 -10.72 3.77
N TYR A 125 -5.29 -11.66 4.24
CA TYR A 125 -3.85 -11.65 4.01
C TYR A 125 -3.50 -11.90 2.54
N ALA A 126 -4.18 -12.84 1.88
CA ALA A 126 -3.96 -13.12 0.46
C ALA A 126 -4.24 -11.87 -0.41
N LEU A 127 -5.38 -11.20 -0.18
CA LEU A 127 -5.74 -9.98 -0.89
C LEU A 127 -4.79 -8.81 -0.57
N SER A 128 -4.44 -8.63 0.70
CA SER A 128 -3.50 -7.57 1.11
C SER A 128 -2.12 -7.77 0.48
N ASN A 129 -1.60 -9.01 0.51
CA ASN A 129 -0.30 -9.34 -0.06
C ASN A 129 -0.28 -9.16 -1.58
N LEU A 130 -1.37 -9.55 -2.26
CA LEU A 130 -1.55 -9.28 -3.69
C LEU A 130 -1.45 -7.77 -3.97
N VAL A 131 -2.25 -6.96 -3.27
CA VAL A 131 -2.28 -5.50 -3.47
C VAL A 131 -0.92 -4.85 -3.17
N ILE A 132 -0.30 -5.20 -2.03
CA ILE A 132 1.01 -4.66 -1.63
C ILE A 132 2.09 -5.06 -2.65
N GLY A 133 2.14 -6.34 -3.03
CA GLY A 133 3.11 -6.85 -3.98
C GLY A 133 2.98 -6.20 -5.36
N SER A 134 1.75 -6.05 -5.86
CA SER A 134 1.48 -5.38 -7.13
C SER A 134 1.80 -3.88 -7.07
N ALA A 135 1.47 -3.18 -5.98
CA ALA A 135 1.81 -1.77 -5.84
C ALA A 135 3.32 -1.54 -5.73
N MET A 136 4.04 -2.46 -5.09
CA MET A 136 5.50 -2.40 -4.98
C MET A 136 6.21 -2.50 -6.33
N THR A 137 5.66 -3.27 -7.28
CA THR A 137 6.25 -3.46 -8.62
C THR A 137 5.65 -2.56 -9.69
N ALA A 138 4.52 -1.90 -9.43
CA ALA A 138 3.85 -1.03 -10.39
C ALA A 138 4.75 0.08 -10.99
N PRO A 139 5.62 0.77 -10.21
CA PRO A 139 6.55 1.75 -10.79
C PRO A 139 7.57 1.12 -11.74
N ILE A 140 8.04 -0.10 -11.43
CA ILE A 140 9.02 -0.85 -12.23
C ILE A 140 8.41 -1.28 -13.56
N ALA A 141 7.10 -1.52 -13.61
CA ALA A 141 6.40 -1.94 -14.81
C ALA A 141 6.50 -0.94 -15.97
N GLY A 142 6.79 0.34 -15.70
CA GLY A 142 7.10 1.35 -16.72
C GLY A 142 8.53 1.24 -17.25
N ASP A 143 9.52 1.04 -16.38
CA ASP A 143 10.92 0.84 -16.76
C ASP A 143 11.15 -0.49 -17.49
N GLU A 144 10.44 -1.55 -17.09
CA GLU A 144 10.46 -2.83 -17.79
C GLU A 144 10.05 -2.67 -19.24
N GLN A 145 9.00 -1.89 -19.55
CA GLN A 145 8.52 -1.65 -20.92
C GLN A 145 9.55 -0.95 -21.82
N ALA A 146 10.48 -0.20 -21.23
CA ALA A 146 11.52 0.52 -21.96
C ALA A 146 12.79 -0.33 -22.17
N THR A 147 12.85 -1.54 -21.59
CA THR A 147 14.03 -2.39 -21.62
C THR A 147 13.95 -3.39 -22.76
N ASP A 148 14.91 -3.35 -23.68
CA ASP A 148 14.99 -4.31 -24.78
C ASP A 148 15.18 -5.74 -24.25
N ILE A 149 14.32 -6.65 -24.72
CA ILE A 149 14.39 -8.07 -24.39
C ILE A 149 15.04 -8.82 -25.56
N ASP A 150 16.15 -9.52 -25.29
CA ASP A 150 16.79 -10.40 -26.26
C ASP A 150 15.85 -11.53 -26.72
N ALA A 151 15.36 -11.41 -27.96
CA ALA A 151 14.49 -12.39 -28.58
C ALA A 151 15.19 -13.73 -28.84
N GLY A 152 16.53 -13.77 -28.92
CA GLY A 152 17.30 -15.00 -29.02
C GLY A 152 17.18 -15.86 -27.76
N THR A 153 17.10 -15.21 -26.59
CA THR A 153 16.93 -15.87 -25.29
C THR A 153 15.45 -16.09 -24.95
N ALA A 154 14.57 -15.09 -25.18
CA ALA A 154 13.18 -15.12 -24.73
C ALA A 154 12.19 -14.72 -25.86
N PRO A 155 12.01 -15.56 -26.89
CA PRO A 155 11.30 -15.19 -28.12
C PRO A 155 9.82 -14.83 -27.88
N LEU A 156 9.10 -15.60 -27.06
CA LEU A 156 7.70 -15.31 -26.75
C LEU A 156 7.54 -14.14 -25.78
N TYR A 157 8.45 -14.02 -24.80
CA TYR A 157 8.40 -12.92 -23.84
C TYR A 157 8.63 -11.59 -24.55
N SER A 158 9.68 -11.49 -25.37
CA SER A 158 9.98 -10.32 -26.22
C SER A 158 8.78 -9.94 -27.10
N LEU A 159 8.18 -10.91 -27.81
CA LEU A 159 7.02 -10.67 -28.67
C LEU A 159 5.81 -10.08 -27.93
N PHE A 160 5.48 -10.59 -26.75
CA PHE A 160 4.33 -10.08 -25.97
C PHE A 160 4.68 -8.85 -25.13
N HIS A 161 5.95 -8.65 -24.81
CA HIS A 161 6.46 -7.46 -24.14
C HIS A 161 6.23 -6.23 -25.00
N GLU A 162 6.54 -6.30 -26.30
CA GLU A 162 6.27 -5.23 -27.28
C GLU A 162 4.76 -4.95 -27.49
N ARG A 163 3.90 -5.94 -27.21
CA ARG A 163 2.45 -5.86 -27.46
C ARG A 163 1.62 -5.65 -26.19
N ARG A 164 2.26 -5.49 -25.03
CA ARG A 164 1.53 -5.42 -23.76
C ARG A 164 0.72 -4.13 -23.68
N THR A 165 -0.59 -4.27 -23.46
CA THR A 165 -1.51 -3.15 -23.24
C THR A 165 -2.11 -3.11 -21.83
N ALA A 166 -1.87 -4.15 -21.02
CA ALA A 166 -2.44 -4.25 -19.68
C ALA A 166 -1.72 -3.32 -18.70
N GLU A 167 -2.49 -2.39 -18.13
CA GLU A 167 -2.07 -1.53 -17.02
C GLU A 167 -2.06 -2.31 -15.70
N ALA A 168 -1.15 -1.96 -14.77
CA ALA A 168 -1.01 -2.65 -13.49
C ALA A 168 -2.33 -2.69 -12.70
N GLY A 169 -3.11 -1.60 -12.73
CA GLY A 169 -4.42 -1.54 -12.09
C GLY A 169 -5.44 -2.56 -12.62
N ASN A 170 -5.41 -2.87 -13.93
CA ASN A 170 -6.30 -3.87 -14.52
C ASN A 170 -5.89 -5.28 -14.09
N ILE A 171 -4.59 -5.57 -14.06
CA ILE A 171 -4.06 -6.85 -13.60
C ILE A 171 -4.48 -7.12 -12.15
N VAL A 172 -4.38 -6.10 -11.29
CA VAL A 172 -4.79 -6.19 -9.89
C VAL A 172 -6.29 -6.40 -9.75
N ALA A 173 -7.09 -5.66 -10.53
CA ALA A 173 -8.55 -5.82 -10.53
C ALA A 173 -8.97 -7.25 -10.93
N ASP A 174 -8.40 -7.77 -12.01
CA ASP A 174 -8.69 -9.12 -12.50
C ASP A 174 -8.29 -10.19 -11.47
N ALA A 175 -7.15 -10.00 -10.80
CA ALA A 175 -6.67 -10.91 -9.76
C ALA A 175 -7.57 -10.89 -8.50
N ILE A 176 -8.03 -9.71 -8.08
CA ILE A 176 -9.01 -9.56 -6.99
C ILE A 176 -10.31 -10.30 -7.36
N ASP A 177 -10.83 -10.05 -8.55
CA ASP A 177 -12.08 -10.65 -9.01
C ASP A 177 -11.96 -12.18 -9.10
N ALA A 178 -10.82 -12.70 -9.57
CA ALA A 178 -10.54 -14.13 -9.59
C ALA A 178 -10.55 -14.76 -8.19
N LEU A 179 -9.91 -14.13 -7.20
CA LEU A 179 -9.87 -14.62 -5.82
C LEU A 179 -11.24 -14.59 -5.15
N LEU A 180 -11.98 -13.48 -5.28
CA LEU A 180 -13.33 -13.35 -4.73
C LEU A 180 -14.28 -14.40 -5.33
N ASN A 181 -14.18 -14.64 -6.65
CA ASN A 181 -14.94 -15.70 -7.31
C ASN A 181 -14.55 -17.09 -6.82
N ALA A 182 -13.27 -17.38 -6.66
CA ALA A 182 -12.77 -18.67 -6.16
C ALA A 182 -13.28 -18.98 -4.74
N TRP A 183 -13.43 -17.95 -3.90
CA TRP A 183 -14.00 -18.10 -2.54
C TRP A 183 -15.52 -18.05 -2.50
N SER A 184 -16.19 -17.94 -3.66
CA SER A 184 -17.64 -17.76 -3.74
C SER A 184 -18.15 -16.59 -2.90
N TYR A 185 -17.33 -15.53 -2.75
CA TYR A 185 -17.68 -14.34 -1.99
C TYR A 185 -18.97 -13.72 -2.53
N ARG A 186 -19.85 -13.31 -1.62
CA ARG A 186 -21.09 -12.60 -1.92
C ARG A 186 -21.17 -11.35 -1.05
N PRO A 187 -21.18 -10.13 -1.59
CA PRO A 187 -21.38 -8.95 -0.78
C PRO A 187 -22.74 -9.03 -0.06
N ALA A 188 -22.77 -8.58 1.19
CA ALA A 188 -23.94 -8.60 2.06
C ALA A 188 -25.02 -7.58 1.63
#